data_AF-A0A821IPL9-F1
#
_entry.id   AF-A0A821IPL9-F1
#
_cell.length_a   1.000
_cell.length_b   1.000
_cell.length_c   1.000
_cell.angle_alpha   90.00
_cell.angle_beta   90.00
_cell.angle_gamma   90.00
#
_symmetry.space_group_name_H-M   'P 1'
#
loop_
_entity.id
_entity.type
_entity.pdbx_description
1 polymer ?
#
loop_
_entity_poly.entity_id
_entity_poly.type
_entity_poly.pdbx_seq_one_letter_code
_entity_poly.pdbx_strand_id
1 'polypeptide(L)'
;TTISTVFDIGNGGASGDPPCSSYTVVNDPLRNIARYGMGGSCDNGPLFNTNIGGRWIRFIGTGGTIIPLTSPGMNHCGAYLTGWFNGTLPSTVGTIVSGN
;
A
#
# COMPACT_ATOMS: atom_id res chain seq x y z
N THR A 1 -27.66 -11.76 -12.55
CA THR A 1 -26.60 -11.77 -11.53
C THR A 1 -25.44 -10.98 -12.05
N THR A 2 -25.36 -9.70 -11.70
CA THR A 2 -24.28 -8.83 -12.17
C THR A 2 -23.12 -8.97 -11.20
N ILE A 3 -22.01 -9.54 -11.66
CA ILE A 3 -20.77 -9.58 -10.88
C ILE A 3 -20.27 -8.14 -10.83
N SER A 4 -20.38 -7.51 -9.66
CA SER A 4 -19.75 -6.24 -9.38
C SER A 4 -18.25 -6.46 -9.51
N THR A 5 -17.65 -6.01 -10.61
CA THR A 5 -16.21 -5.81 -10.68
C THR A 5 -15.87 -4.79 -9.61
N VAL A 6 -15.20 -5.22 -8.54
CA VAL A 6 -14.76 -4.34 -7.47
C VAL A 6 -13.78 -3.34 -8.07
N PHE A 7 -14.21 -2.08 -8.24
CA PHE A 7 -13.35 -0.98 -8.71
C PHE A 7 -12.79 -0.13 -7.56
N ASP A 8 -13.11 -0.44 -6.31
CA ASP A 8 -12.71 0.37 -5.17
C ASP A 8 -11.74 -0.39 -4.26
N ILE A 9 -10.45 -0.39 -4.60
CA ILE A 9 -9.42 -0.46 -3.55
C ILE A 9 -9.36 0.93 -2.93
N GLY A 10 -10.22 1.14 -1.94
CA GLY A 10 -10.27 2.32 -1.08
C GLY A 10 -10.98 3.52 -1.70
N ASN A 11 -12.01 4.02 -1.01
CA ASN A 11 -12.43 5.42 -1.12
C ASN A 11 -11.33 6.32 -0.53
N GLY A 12 -10.19 6.36 -1.21
CA GLY A 12 -9.01 7.06 -0.72
C GLY A 12 -8.33 7.92 -1.79
N GLY A 13 -8.52 9.24 -1.71
CA GLY A 13 -7.59 10.31 -2.13
C GLY A 13 -8.26 11.65 -2.51
N ALA A 14 -7.52 12.77 -2.63
CA ALA A 14 -8.02 14.15 -2.80
C ALA A 14 -8.26 14.56 -4.25
N SER A 15 -7.36 14.14 -5.14
CA SER A 15 -7.24 14.67 -6.50
C SER A 15 -7.17 13.49 -7.46
N GLY A 16 -7.99 13.49 -8.51
CA GLY A 16 -8.21 12.35 -9.44
C GLY A 16 -7.00 11.96 -10.29
N ASP A 17 -5.78 12.20 -9.82
CA ASP A 17 -4.56 12.07 -10.59
C ASP A 17 -4.20 10.60 -10.82
N PRO A 18 -3.61 10.26 -11.99
CA PRO A 18 -3.09 8.92 -12.25
C PRO A 18 -2.01 8.47 -11.24
N PRO A 19 -1.89 7.15 -10.97
CA PRO A 19 -0.93 6.60 -10.01
C PRO A 19 0.55 6.93 -10.25
N CYS A 20 0.90 7.25 -11.50
CA CYS A 20 2.27 7.52 -11.91
C CYS A 20 2.64 9.00 -11.91
N SER A 21 1.66 9.91 -11.79
CA SER A 21 1.90 11.37 -11.82
C SER A 21 2.01 12.00 -10.44
N SER A 22 1.28 11.48 -9.44
CA SER A 22 1.35 11.94 -8.06
C SER A 22 1.16 10.77 -7.10
N TYR A 23 2.05 10.64 -6.12
CA TYR A 23 2.03 9.57 -5.12
C TYR A 23 2.78 10.01 -3.86
N THR A 24 2.40 9.42 -2.73
CA THR A 24 3.14 9.54 -1.47
C THR A 24 4.20 8.46 -1.36
N VAL A 25 5.43 8.84 -1.01
CA VAL A 25 6.55 7.91 -0.87
C VAL A 25 6.53 7.26 0.52
N VAL A 26 6.67 5.94 0.56
CA VAL A 26 6.91 5.15 1.77
C VAL A 26 8.35 4.65 1.75
N ASN A 27 9.21 5.19 2.62
CA ASN A 27 10.62 4.82 2.76
C ASN A 27 11.00 4.51 4.23
N ASP A 28 10.01 4.28 5.09
CA ASP A 28 10.27 3.96 6.49
C ASP A 28 10.85 2.53 6.61
N PRO A 29 12.08 2.36 7.15
CA PRO A 29 12.69 1.04 7.34
C PRO A 29 11.85 0.09 8.19
N LEU A 30 10.97 0.58 9.07
CA LEU A 30 10.09 -0.23 9.90
C LEU A 30 9.01 -0.97 9.10
N ARG A 31 8.78 -0.57 7.84
CA ARG A 31 7.81 -1.20 6.92
C ARG A 31 8.30 -2.49 6.26
N ASN A 32 9.54 -2.89 6.53
CA ASN A 32 10.12 -4.09 5.94
C ASN A 32 9.61 -5.38 6.63
N ILE A 33 9.41 -6.45 5.85
CA ILE A 33 8.97 -7.76 6.37
C ILE A 33 9.94 -8.39 7.38
N ALA A 34 11.23 -8.05 7.34
CA ALA A 34 12.21 -8.51 8.30
C ALA A 34 12.14 -7.75 9.63
N ARG A 35 11.35 -6.67 9.70
CA ARG A 35 11.12 -5.92 10.94
C ARG A 35 9.92 -6.49 11.66
N TYR A 36 10.21 -7.21 12.74
CA TYR A 36 9.24 -7.72 13.70
C TYR A 36 9.15 -6.78 14.91
N GLY A 37 7.95 -6.67 15.47
CA GLY A 37 7.64 -5.83 16.63
C GLY A 37 6.81 -4.61 16.29
N MET A 38 6.17 -4.03 17.30
CA MET A 38 5.31 -2.86 17.15
C MET A 38 6.14 -1.57 17.06
N GLY A 39 6.40 -1.12 15.83
CA GLY A 39 6.90 0.23 15.55
C GLY A 39 5.73 1.22 15.53
N GLY A 40 5.19 1.57 16.70
CA GLY A 40 3.96 2.34 16.86
C GLY A 40 4.09 3.82 16.51
N SER A 41 4.04 4.15 15.22
CA SER A 41 3.48 5.43 14.78
C SER A 41 2.17 5.10 14.09
N CYS A 42 1.05 5.66 14.54
CA CYS A 42 -0.13 5.67 13.69
C CYS A 42 0.27 6.34 12.38
N ASP A 43 -0.21 5.78 11.27
CA ASP A 43 0.09 6.31 9.95
C ASP A 43 -0.72 7.59 9.68
N ASN A 44 -0.46 8.60 10.49
CA ASN A 44 -1.07 9.90 10.41
C ASN A 44 -0.50 10.68 9.22
N GLY A 45 -1.29 11.62 8.68
CA GLY A 45 -0.85 12.49 7.60
C GLY A 45 -0.98 11.84 6.22
N PRO A 46 -0.10 12.15 5.25
CA PRO A 46 -0.37 11.97 3.83
C PRO A 46 -0.46 10.51 3.35
N LEU A 47 -0.07 9.52 4.16
CA LEU A 47 -0.23 8.10 3.79
C LEU A 47 -1.69 7.64 3.84
N PHE A 48 -2.50 8.19 4.74
CA PHE A 48 -3.91 7.83 4.94
C PHE A 48 -4.85 9.03 4.82
N ASN A 49 -4.31 10.24 4.83
CA ASN A 49 -5.06 11.43 4.48
C ASN A 49 -5.11 11.53 2.96
N THR A 50 -6.24 11.04 2.50
CA THR A 50 -6.67 11.01 1.13
C THR A 50 -6.64 12.42 0.53
N ASN A 51 -7.16 13.41 1.25
CA ASN A 51 -7.25 14.83 0.85
C ASN A 51 -5.90 15.54 0.60
N ILE A 52 -4.76 14.89 0.88
CA ILE A 52 -3.43 15.47 0.66
C ILE A 52 -2.42 14.53 0.00
N GLY A 53 -2.72 13.24 -0.20
CA GLY A 53 -1.77 12.32 -0.84
C GLY A 53 -1.99 10.82 -0.68
N GLY A 54 -2.90 10.37 0.21
CA GLY A 54 -3.09 8.95 0.56
C GLY A 54 -3.79 8.11 -0.52
N ARG A 55 -3.76 8.57 -1.76
CA ARG A 55 -4.45 8.02 -2.93
C ARG A 55 -3.61 6.95 -3.63
N TRP A 56 -2.35 7.29 -3.83
CA TRP A 56 -1.36 6.44 -4.46
C TRP A 56 -0.11 6.46 -3.61
N ILE A 57 0.41 5.28 -3.30
CA ILE A 57 1.62 5.11 -2.49
C ILE A 57 2.70 4.41 -3.31
N ARG A 58 3.97 4.77 -3.06
CA ARG A 58 5.13 4.13 -3.66
C ARG A 58 6.11 3.70 -2.58
N PHE A 59 6.32 2.38 -2.46
CA PHE A 59 7.36 1.80 -1.61
C PHE A 59 8.73 1.96 -2.27
N ILE A 60 9.69 2.52 -1.53
CA ILE A 60 11.08 2.61 -1.96
C ILE A 60 12.03 2.29 -0.80
N GLY A 61 13.29 2.02 -1.14
CA GLY A 61 14.38 1.95 -0.18
C GLY A 61 14.24 0.79 0.81
N THR A 62 14.68 1.02 2.05
CA THR A 62 14.91 -0.06 3.04
C THR A 62 13.63 -0.60 3.65
N GLY A 63 12.52 0.12 3.56
CA GLY A 63 11.20 -0.38 3.92
C GLY A 63 10.68 -1.47 2.97
N GLY A 64 11.36 -1.68 1.84
CA GLY A 64 10.93 -2.55 0.76
C GLY A 64 10.48 -1.74 -0.46
N THR A 65 10.39 -2.40 -1.61
CA THR A 65 9.98 -1.80 -2.88
C THR A 65 8.64 -2.34 -3.40
N ILE A 66 8.09 -3.34 -2.70
CA ILE A 66 6.81 -3.96 -3.00
C ILE A 66 6.06 -4.25 -1.70
N ILE A 67 4.73 -4.31 -1.76
CA ILE A 67 3.92 -4.90 -0.70
C ILE A 67 4.14 -6.42 -0.67
N PRO A 68 4.12 -7.09 0.50
CA PRO A 68 4.29 -8.54 0.56
C PRO A 68 3.21 -9.26 -0.26
N LEU A 69 3.59 -10.35 -0.95
CA LEU A 69 2.64 -11.17 -1.75
C LEU A 69 2.03 -12.33 -0.96
N THR A 70 2.58 -12.59 0.21
CA THR A 70 2.11 -13.57 1.18
C THR A 70 1.99 -12.90 2.52
N SER A 71 1.11 -13.41 3.38
CA SER A 71 0.96 -12.87 4.73
C SER A 71 2.30 -12.91 5.47
N PRO A 72 2.81 -11.76 5.97
CA PRO A 72 3.99 -11.75 6.83
C PRO A 72 3.65 -12.15 8.28
N GLY A 73 2.36 -12.34 8.60
CA GLY A 73 1.89 -12.53 9.97
C GLY A 73 1.74 -11.21 10.73
N MET A 74 1.26 -11.31 11.98
CA MET A 74 1.06 -10.14 12.85
C MET A 74 2.39 -9.50 13.27
N ASN A 75 2.34 -8.23 13.66
CA ASN A 75 3.47 -7.47 14.21
C ASN A 75 4.67 -7.30 13.27
N HIS A 76 4.42 -7.29 11.96
CA HIS A 76 5.42 -6.99 10.95
C HIS A 76 5.11 -5.67 10.25
N CYS A 77 6.12 -5.10 9.58
CA CYS A 77 5.99 -3.90 8.77
C CYS A 77 5.44 -2.68 9.56
N GLY A 78 5.74 -2.62 10.87
CA GLY A 78 5.29 -1.54 11.75
C GLY A 78 3.80 -1.57 12.09
N ALA A 79 3.08 -2.66 11.82
CA ALA A 79 1.64 -2.78 12.07
C ALA A 79 1.32 -3.98 12.98
N TYR A 80 0.28 -3.85 13.81
CA TYR A 80 -0.26 -4.98 14.57
C TYR A 80 -0.96 -5.99 13.65
N LEU A 81 -1.82 -5.50 12.76
CA LEU A 81 -2.46 -6.27 11.69
C LEU A 81 -1.83 -5.89 10.35
N THR A 82 -0.92 -6.73 9.87
CA THR A 82 -0.15 -6.46 8.66
C THR A 82 -0.90 -6.93 7.41
N GLY A 83 -1.02 -6.05 6.42
CA GLY A 83 -1.60 -6.37 5.12
C GLY A 83 -0.60 -7.00 4.14
N TRP A 84 -1.13 -7.70 3.14
CA TRP A 84 -0.39 -8.23 1.99
C TRP A 84 -1.27 -8.16 0.75
N PHE A 85 -0.66 -8.24 -0.42
CA PHE A 85 -1.37 -8.32 -1.69
C PHE A 85 -1.46 -9.77 -2.16
N ASN A 86 -2.66 -10.32 -2.16
CA ASN A 86 -2.90 -11.68 -2.64
C ASN A 86 -3.14 -11.67 -4.16
N GLY A 87 -2.06 -11.71 -4.93
CA GLY A 87 -2.11 -11.69 -6.39
C GLY A 87 -0.73 -11.55 -7.02
N THR A 88 -0.71 -11.29 -8.32
CA THR A 88 0.53 -11.01 -9.06
C THR A 88 0.69 -9.51 -9.27
N LEU A 89 1.87 -8.96 -8.98
CA LEU A 89 2.16 -7.54 -9.21
C LEU A 89 2.14 -7.20 -10.72
N PRO A 90 1.85 -5.94 -11.09
CA PRO A 90 1.98 -5.50 -12.48
C PRO A 90 3.39 -5.75 -13.02
N SER A 91 3.51 -6.38 -14.19
CA SER A 91 4.78 -6.56 -14.91
C SER A 91 4.99 -5.52 -16.02
N THR A 92 3.92 -4.83 -16.42
CA THR A 92 3.92 -3.81 -17.47
C THR A 92 3.62 -2.45 -16.88
N VAL A 93 4.45 -1.45 -17.22
CA VAL A 93 4.27 -0.06 -16.76
C VAL A 93 2.89 0.46 -17.16
N GLY A 94 2.21 1.12 -16.21
CA GLY A 94 0.89 1.72 -16.44
C GLY A 94 -0.28 0.74 -16.30
N THR A 95 -0.04 -0.53 -16.00
CA THR A 95 -1.11 -1.51 -15.74
C THR A 95 -1.51 -1.52 -14.27
N ILE A 96 -2.80 -1.74 -14.03
CA ILE A 96 -3.40 -1.89 -12.70
C ILE A 96 -3.88 -3.33 -12.59
N VAL A 97 -3.66 -3.95 -11.44
CA VAL A 97 -4.07 -5.32 -11.14
C VAL A 97 -4.86 -5.33 -9.83
N SER A 98 -5.83 -6.24 -9.74
CA SER A 98 -6.61 -6.47 -8.52
C SER A 98 -6.15 -7.78 -7.86
N GLY A 99 -6.01 -7.76 -6.54
CA GLY A 99 -5.79 -8.96 -5.73
C GLY A 99 -7.11 -9.57 -5.27
N ASN A 100 -7.05 -10.77 -4.70
CA ASN A 100 -8.19 -11.52 -4.18
C ASN A 100 -8.28 -11.44 -2.65
#